data_AF-A0A183P3K9-F1
#
_entry.id   AF-A0A183P3K9-F1
#
_cell.length_a   1.000
_cell.length_b   1.000
_cell.length_c   1.000
_cell.angle_alpha   90.00
_cell.angle_beta   90.00
_cell.angle_gamma   90.00
#
_symmetry.space_group_name_H-M   'P 1'
#
loop_
_entity.id
_entity.type
_entity.pdbx_description
1 polymer ?
#
loop_
_entity_poly.entity_id
_entity_poly.type
_entity_poly.pdbx_seq_one_letter_code
_entity_poly.pdbx_strand_id
1 'polypeptide(L)'
;MELVPEDPDILSNLGSLYFQTNQEQLAFECLSSAIILKPDHFDANQLAGLVITLHKDYDVALNKYRSILKQSSESSILWNNIGVALMGKRNLIASITCFKRASYLTPFDWRISINLGIIYMHTSQWLSAFQHITTSINLFNIIKQRSIRRSAINHNDKNNHKTTHDVGMLYCLLGYCLIKLNEYSKAYEAFMNAYKQSNKNPLVILNCANFLVKSNKKLANQMFAKYKKLNLTSEFELPYWVNKNDVSNNK
;
A
#
# COMPACT_ATOMS: atom_id res chain seq x y z
N MET A 1 -29.72 -7.16 -22.04
CA MET A 1 -28.46 -7.13 -22.79
C MET A 1 -27.48 -6.36 -21.93
N GLU A 2 -26.61 -7.06 -21.20
CA GLU A 2 -25.48 -6.41 -20.54
C GLU A 2 -24.53 -5.96 -21.64
N LEU A 3 -24.40 -4.63 -21.81
CA LEU A 3 -23.40 -4.03 -22.69
C LEU A 3 -22.03 -4.36 -22.11
N VAL A 4 -21.41 -5.46 -22.57
CA VAL A 4 -19.99 -5.69 -22.32
C VAL A 4 -19.24 -4.54 -23.00
N PRO A 5 -18.51 -3.70 -22.26
CA PRO A 5 -17.78 -2.59 -22.87
C PRO A 5 -16.73 -3.15 -23.83
N GLU A 6 -16.72 -2.72 -25.09
CA GLU A 6 -15.72 -3.11 -26.10
C GLU A 6 -14.48 -2.18 -26.10
N ASP A 7 -14.41 -1.24 -25.16
CA ASP A 7 -13.29 -0.32 -25.01
C ASP A 7 -12.29 -0.85 -23.96
N PRO A 8 -11.03 -1.13 -24.33
CA PRO A 8 -9.98 -1.56 -23.40
C PRO A 8 -9.79 -0.62 -22.22
N ASP A 9 -9.97 0.69 -22.42
CA ASP A 9 -9.78 1.70 -21.38
C ASP A 9 -10.89 1.55 -20.32
N ILE A 10 -12.15 1.41 -20.76
CA ILE A 10 -13.31 1.17 -19.87
C ILE A 10 -13.16 -0.16 -19.13
N LEU A 11 -12.78 -1.23 -19.83
CA LEU A 11 -12.58 -2.55 -19.22
C LEU A 11 -11.45 -2.54 -18.18
N SER A 12 -10.35 -1.82 -18.43
CA SER A 12 -9.26 -1.68 -17.46
C SER A 12 -9.69 -0.92 -16.20
N ASN A 13 -10.47 0.15 -16.38
CA ASN A 13 -11.02 0.94 -15.27
C ASN A 13 -12.03 0.11 -14.46
N LEU A 14 -12.84 -0.70 -15.13
CA LEU A 14 -13.79 -1.61 -14.49
C LEU A 14 -13.05 -2.72 -13.72
N GLY A 15 -12.01 -3.31 -14.32
CA GLY A 15 -11.14 -4.28 -13.66
C GLY A 15 -10.44 -3.69 -12.41
N SER A 16 -9.99 -2.44 -12.49
CA SER A 16 -9.45 -1.68 -11.34
C SER A 16 -10.46 -1.54 -10.21
N LEU A 17 -11.70 -1.15 -10.53
CA LEU A 17 -12.76 -1.01 -9.55
C LEU A 17 -13.11 -2.35 -8.89
N TYR A 18 -13.23 -3.43 -9.67
CA TYR A 18 -13.45 -4.77 -9.12
C TYR A 18 -12.30 -5.23 -8.23
N PHE A 19 -11.06 -4.92 -8.61
CA PHE A 19 -9.90 -5.25 -7.79
C PHE A 19 -9.91 -4.51 -6.45
N GLN A 20 -10.32 -3.23 -6.45
CA GLN A 20 -10.49 -2.43 -5.24
C GLN A 20 -11.62 -2.94 -4.33
N THR A 21 -12.68 -3.50 -4.90
CA THR A 21 -13.80 -4.10 -4.14
C THR A 21 -13.56 -5.56 -3.76
N ASN A 22 -12.33 -6.06 -3.89
CA ASN A 22 -11.93 -7.45 -3.63
C ASN A 22 -12.67 -8.51 -4.48
N GLN A 23 -13.22 -8.10 -5.64
CA GLN A 23 -13.84 -8.98 -6.61
C GLN A 23 -12.78 -9.42 -7.65
N GLU A 24 -11.81 -10.21 -7.20
CA GLU A 24 -10.60 -10.52 -7.97
C GLU A 24 -10.88 -11.31 -9.25
N GLN A 25 -11.87 -12.21 -9.23
CA GLN A 25 -12.30 -12.97 -10.42
C GLN A 25 -12.84 -12.05 -11.51
N LEU A 26 -13.76 -11.15 -11.16
CA LEU A 26 -14.32 -10.17 -12.09
C LEU A 26 -13.26 -9.18 -12.57
N ALA A 27 -12.33 -8.78 -11.70
CA ALA A 27 -11.18 -7.97 -12.09
C ALA A 27 -10.32 -8.67 -13.15
N PHE A 28 -10.06 -9.97 -12.98
CA PHE A 28 -9.28 -10.76 -13.92
C PHE A 28 -9.99 -10.93 -15.27
N GLU A 29 -11.31 -11.14 -15.28
CA GLU A 29 -12.10 -11.22 -16.51
C GLU A 29 -12.04 -9.92 -17.32
N CYS A 30 -12.28 -8.77 -16.67
CA CYS A 30 -12.21 -7.46 -17.33
C CYS A 30 -10.81 -7.11 -17.82
N LEU A 31 -9.78 -7.46 -17.06
CA LEU A 31 -8.39 -7.25 -17.49
C LEU A 31 -8.01 -8.14 -18.67
N SER A 32 -8.46 -9.40 -18.65
CA SER A 32 -8.20 -10.35 -19.73
C SER A 32 -8.87 -9.89 -21.02
N SER A 33 -10.12 -9.43 -20.97
CA SER A 33 -10.81 -8.89 -22.14
C SER A 33 -10.13 -7.62 -22.66
N ALA A 34 -9.70 -6.70 -21.79
CA ALA A 34 -8.95 -5.51 -22.19
C ALA A 34 -7.64 -5.86 -22.93
N ILE A 35 -6.91 -6.87 -22.43
CA ILE A 35 -5.65 -7.35 -23.05
C ILE A 35 -5.92 -8.07 -24.38
N ILE A 36 -7.02 -8.81 -24.52
CA ILE A 36 -7.40 -9.45 -25.78
C ILE A 36 -7.70 -8.40 -26.85
N LEU A 37 -8.44 -7.35 -26.50
CA LEU A 37 -8.79 -6.26 -27.42
C LEU A 37 -7.56 -5.40 -27.79
N LYS A 38 -6.68 -5.15 -26.83
CA LYS A 38 -5.44 -4.38 -27.04
C LYS A 38 -4.28 -5.01 -26.24
N PRO A 39 -3.48 -5.87 -26.88
CA PRO A 39 -2.38 -6.59 -26.22
C PRO A 39 -1.35 -5.68 -25.53
N ASP A 40 -1.15 -4.48 -26.07
CA ASP A 40 -0.20 -3.48 -25.57
C ASP A 40 -0.86 -2.42 -24.67
N HIS A 41 -2.05 -2.70 -24.14
CA HIS A 41 -2.74 -1.78 -23.23
C HIS A 41 -1.99 -1.67 -21.90
N PHE A 42 -1.38 -0.52 -21.65
CA PHE A 42 -0.44 -0.31 -20.54
C PHE A 42 -1.09 -0.55 -19.17
N ASP A 43 -2.21 0.11 -18.88
CA ASP A 43 -2.85 0.06 -17.56
C ASP A 43 -3.41 -1.34 -17.23
N ALA A 44 -3.99 -2.02 -18.23
CA ALA A 44 -4.49 -3.39 -18.05
C ALA A 44 -3.35 -4.39 -17.79
N ASN A 45 -2.26 -4.30 -18.56
CA ASN A 45 -1.09 -5.15 -18.35
C ASN A 45 -0.42 -4.88 -16.99
N GLN A 46 -0.37 -3.61 -16.57
CA GLN A 46 0.18 -3.22 -15.29
C GLN A 46 -0.66 -3.74 -14.11
N LEU A 47 -1.99 -3.60 -14.17
CA LEU A 47 -2.90 -4.12 -13.13
C LEU A 47 -2.85 -5.64 -13.09
N ALA A 48 -2.87 -6.32 -14.24
CA ALA A 48 -2.73 -7.77 -14.30
C ALA A 48 -1.41 -8.24 -13.63
N GLY A 49 -0.28 -7.58 -13.92
CA GLY A 49 0.99 -7.87 -13.25
C GLY A 49 0.93 -7.67 -11.74
N LEU A 50 0.21 -6.65 -11.26
CA LEU A 50 0.00 -6.42 -9.82
C LEU A 50 -0.82 -7.53 -9.17
N VAL A 51 -1.91 -7.98 -9.82
CA VAL A 51 -2.73 -9.12 -9.37
C VAL A 51 -1.87 -10.37 -9.26
N ILE A 52 -1.02 -10.65 -10.25
CA ILE A 52 -0.11 -11.80 -10.25
C ILE A 52 0.92 -11.68 -9.10
N THR A 53 1.45 -10.48 -8.86
CA THR A 53 2.37 -10.21 -7.75
C THR A 53 1.71 -10.49 -6.40
N LEU A 54 0.43 -10.13 -6.24
CA LEU A 54 -0.34 -10.41 -5.03
C LEU A 54 -0.56 -11.90 -4.79
N HIS A 55 -0.75 -12.67 -5.86
CA HIS A 55 -0.85 -14.13 -5.82
C HIS A 55 0.50 -14.82 -5.58
N LYS A 56 1.57 -14.04 -5.39
CA LYS A 56 2.94 -14.50 -5.10
C LYS A 56 3.62 -15.20 -6.28
N ASP A 57 3.05 -15.11 -7.48
CA ASP A 57 3.64 -15.62 -8.72
C ASP A 57 4.66 -14.62 -9.29
N TYR A 58 5.68 -14.31 -8.49
CA TYR A 58 6.59 -13.19 -8.75
C TYR A 58 7.36 -13.32 -10.05
N ASP A 59 7.72 -14.53 -10.48
CA ASP A 59 8.44 -14.76 -11.74
C ASP A 59 7.58 -14.41 -12.97
N VAL A 60 6.31 -14.78 -12.92
CA VAL A 60 5.34 -14.45 -13.97
C VAL A 60 5.12 -12.94 -14.00
N ALA A 61 4.96 -12.31 -12.84
CA ALA A 61 4.80 -10.86 -12.74
C ALA A 61 6.02 -10.11 -13.29
N LEU A 62 7.25 -10.53 -12.97
CA LEU A 62 8.46 -9.90 -13.46
C LEU A 62 8.63 -10.04 -14.98
N ASN A 63 8.28 -11.21 -15.55
CA ASN A 63 8.26 -11.40 -16.99
C ASN A 63 7.25 -10.46 -17.67
N LYS A 64 6.06 -10.31 -17.08
CA LYS A 64 5.04 -9.35 -17.54
C LYS A 64 5.53 -7.91 -17.45
N TYR A 65 6.13 -7.50 -16.34
CA TYR A 65 6.67 -6.15 -16.20
C TYR A 65 7.81 -5.87 -17.19
N ARG A 66 8.64 -6.88 -17.51
CA ARG A 66 9.68 -6.76 -18.52
C ARG A 66 9.14 -6.47 -19.91
N SER A 67 7.97 -7.01 -20.28
CA SER A 67 7.35 -6.66 -21.57
C SER A 67 6.82 -5.23 -21.58
N ILE A 68 6.19 -4.80 -20.47
CA ILE A 68 5.66 -3.43 -20.33
C ILE A 68 6.80 -2.40 -20.38
N LEU A 69 7.95 -2.68 -19.75
CA LEU A 69 9.11 -1.79 -19.75
C LEU A 69 9.70 -1.51 -21.14
N LYS A 70 9.47 -2.40 -22.13
CA LYS A 70 9.90 -2.17 -23.51
C LYS A 70 9.07 -1.08 -24.20
N GLN A 71 7.83 -0.87 -23.75
CA GLN A 71 6.89 0.10 -24.29
C GLN A 71 6.93 1.43 -23.53
N SER A 72 7.06 1.36 -22.20
CA SER A 72 7.16 2.55 -21.35
C SER A 72 8.12 2.31 -20.19
N SER A 73 9.22 3.07 -20.17
CA SER A 73 10.30 2.92 -19.19
C SER A 73 10.26 3.91 -18.02
N GLU A 74 9.32 4.86 -18.05
CA GLU A 74 9.26 6.02 -17.14
C GLU A 74 8.03 6.03 -16.21
N SER A 75 7.38 4.89 -15.98
CA SER A 75 6.28 4.80 -15.01
C SER A 75 6.76 4.51 -13.60
N SER A 76 6.55 5.48 -12.69
CA SER A 76 6.87 5.31 -11.26
C SER A 76 6.12 4.13 -10.63
N ILE A 77 4.84 3.98 -10.96
CA ILE A 77 3.98 2.94 -10.40
C ILE A 77 4.47 1.56 -10.85
N LEU A 78 4.92 1.43 -12.11
CA LEU A 78 5.52 0.19 -12.61
C LEU A 78 6.82 -0.14 -11.87
N TRP A 79 7.73 0.83 -11.69
CA TRP A 79 8.97 0.62 -10.93
C TRP A 79 8.71 0.24 -9.47
N ASN A 80 7.68 0.83 -8.86
CA ASN A 80 7.23 0.44 -7.54
C ASN A 80 6.76 -1.03 -7.54
N ASN A 81 5.88 -1.42 -8.45
CA ASN A 81 5.35 -2.78 -8.52
C ASN A 81 6.44 -3.84 -8.79
N ILE A 82 7.42 -3.53 -9.64
CA ILE A 82 8.60 -4.37 -9.85
C ILE A 82 9.40 -4.52 -8.55
N GLY A 83 9.63 -3.41 -7.84
CA GLY A 83 10.30 -3.41 -6.53
C GLY A 83 9.61 -4.33 -5.51
N VAL A 84 8.27 -4.34 -5.52
CA VAL A 84 7.45 -5.22 -4.68
C VAL A 84 7.61 -6.68 -5.06
N ALA A 85 7.52 -7.02 -6.34
CA ALA A 85 7.73 -8.39 -6.81
C ALA A 85 9.14 -8.91 -6.46
N LEU A 86 10.17 -8.06 -6.62
CA LEU A 86 11.55 -8.39 -6.25
C LEU A 86 11.73 -8.57 -4.74
N MET A 87 11.06 -7.75 -3.92
CA MET A 87 11.02 -7.92 -2.47
C MET A 87 10.40 -9.27 -2.08
N GLY A 88 9.30 -9.66 -2.74
CA GLY A 88 8.67 -10.97 -2.58
C GLY A 88 9.60 -12.14 -2.89
N LYS A 89 10.44 -11.99 -3.92
CA LYS A 89 11.53 -12.93 -4.26
C LYS A 89 12.75 -12.86 -3.32
N ARG A 90 12.73 -12.02 -2.30
CA ARG A 90 13.87 -11.72 -1.40
C ARG A 90 15.10 -11.13 -2.10
N ASN A 91 14.94 -10.58 -3.31
CA ASN A 91 16.02 -9.84 -3.97
C ASN A 91 16.00 -8.38 -3.50
N LEU A 92 16.47 -8.18 -2.26
CA LEU A 92 16.31 -6.90 -1.55
C LEU A 92 17.10 -5.76 -2.20
N ILE A 93 18.30 -6.04 -2.72
CA ILE A 93 19.17 -5.02 -3.33
C ILE A 93 18.53 -4.48 -4.62
N ALA A 94 18.07 -5.37 -5.51
CA ALA A 94 17.39 -4.95 -6.73
C ALA A 94 16.08 -4.22 -6.40
N SER A 95 15.33 -4.69 -5.41
CA SER A 95 14.11 -4.02 -4.93
C SER A 95 14.38 -2.57 -4.49
N ILE A 96 15.44 -2.31 -3.72
CA ILE A 96 15.86 -0.95 -3.32
C ILE A 96 16.11 -0.07 -4.56
N THR A 97 16.81 -0.59 -5.57
CA THR A 97 17.08 0.19 -6.79
C THR A 97 15.81 0.57 -7.54
N CYS A 98 14.85 -0.36 -7.64
CA CYS A 98 13.55 -0.09 -8.26
C CYS A 98 12.74 0.95 -7.48
N PHE A 99 12.68 0.85 -6.16
CA PHE A 99 11.98 1.83 -5.33
C PHE A 99 12.65 3.21 -5.36
N LYS A 100 13.99 3.29 -5.39
CA LYS A 100 14.69 4.56 -5.57
C LYS A 100 14.36 5.20 -6.92
N ARG A 101 14.28 4.40 -7.98
CA ARG A 101 13.87 4.89 -9.31
C ARG A 101 12.42 5.38 -9.31
N ALA A 102 11.50 4.67 -8.68
CA ALA A 102 10.13 5.13 -8.49
C ALA A 102 10.09 6.45 -7.69
N SER A 103 10.87 6.56 -6.62
CA SER A 103 10.95 7.78 -5.80
C SER A 103 11.55 8.97 -6.56
N TYR A 104 12.45 8.73 -7.52
CA TYR A 104 13.00 9.78 -8.37
C TYR A 104 11.93 10.32 -9.33
N LEU A 105 11.12 9.43 -9.92
CA LEU A 105 10.05 9.80 -10.83
C LEU A 105 8.89 10.53 -10.12
N THR A 106 8.54 10.10 -8.91
CA THR A 106 7.47 10.73 -8.10
C THR A 106 7.89 10.89 -6.64
N PRO A 107 8.60 11.97 -6.28
CA PRO A 107 9.18 12.15 -4.95
C PRO A 107 8.16 12.42 -3.83
N PHE A 108 6.94 12.85 -4.17
CA PHE A 108 5.89 13.19 -3.20
C PHE A 108 4.87 12.07 -2.96
N ASP A 109 5.13 10.85 -3.47
CA ASP A 109 4.28 9.70 -3.17
C ASP A 109 4.67 9.05 -1.83
N TRP A 110 3.78 9.14 -0.85
CA TRP A 110 3.96 8.55 0.47
C TRP A 110 4.07 7.01 0.42
N ARG A 111 3.49 6.36 -0.60
CA ARG A 111 3.49 4.89 -0.77
C ARG A 111 4.86 4.36 -1.20
N ILE A 112 5.56 5.11 -2.05
CA ILE A 112 6.92 4.75 -2.44
C ILE A 112 7.85 4.95 -1.23
N SER A 113 7.64 6.02 -0.46
CA SER A 113 8.38 6.27 0.77
C SER A 113 8.20 5.15 1.80
N ILE A 114 6.99 4.64 2.02
CA ILE A 114 6.79 3.52 2.95
C ILE A 114 7.42 2.22 2.43
N ASN A 115 7.36 1.95 1.12
CA ASN A 115 8.01 0.77 0.53
C ASN A 115 9.53 0.81 0.68
N LEU A 116 10.15 1.99 0.50
CA LEU A 116 11.55 2.22 0.85
C LEU A 116 11.79 1.97 2.35
N GLY A 117 10.92 2.47 3.22
CA GLY A 117 10.99 2.22 4.66
C GLY A 117 11.02 0.74 5.01
N ILE A 118 10.07 -0.03 4.45
CA ILE A 118 9.92 -1.47 4.70
C ILE A 118 11.12 -2.26 4.18
N ILE A 119 11.61 -1.97 2.97
CA ILE A 119 12.78 -2.69 2.45
C ILE A 119 14.05 -2.39 3.26
N TYR A 120 14.17 -1.17 3.80
CA TYR A 120 15.26 -0.84 4.73
C TYR A 120 15.13 -1.56 6.08
N MET A 121 13.91 -1.78 6.57
CA MET A 121 13.69 -2.66 7.74
C MET A 121 14.15 -4.09 7.45
N HIS A 122 13.84 -4.64 6.28
CA HIS A 122 14.28 -5.97 5.88
C HIS A 122 15.81 -6.09 5.72
N THR A 123 16.48 -5.01 5.32
CA THR A 123 17.95 -4.95 5.22
C THR A 123 18.63 -4.46 6.51
N SER A 124 17.88 -4.34 7.62
CA SER A 124 18.36 -3.88 8.93
C SER A 124 18.98 -2.46 8.94
N GLN A 125 18.66 -1.64 7.94
CA GLN A 125 19.07 -0.24 7.86
C GLN A 125 18.04 0.64 8.59
N TRP A 126 18.03 0.55 9.92
CA TRP A 126 16.97 1.15 10.75
C TRP A 126 16.88 2.68 10.66
N LEU A 127 18.00 3.38 10.48
CA LEU A 127 18.02 4.83 10.34
C LEU A 127 17.38 5.27 9.01
N SER A 128 17.74 4.62 7.91
CA SER A 128 17.11 4.85 6.60
C SER A 128 15.63 4.52 6.64
N ALA A 129 15.26 3.41 7.28
CA ALA A 129 13.86 3.03 7.47
C ALA A 129 13.09 4.10 8.25
N PHE A 130 13.62 4.56 9.38
CA PHE A 130 13.04 5.63 10.20
C PHE A 130 12.80 6.90 9.38
N GLN A 131 13.79 7.33 8.59
CA GLN A 131 13.66 8.51 7.75
C GLN A 131 12.53 8.36 6.73
N HIS A 132 12.52 7.27 5.98
CA HIS A 132 11.52 7.03 4.93
C HIS A 132 10.09 6.79 5.47
N ILE A 133 9.96 6.17 6.64
CA ILE A 133 8.65 6.01 7.30
C ILE A 133 8.15 7.37 7.81
N THR A 134 9.03 8.19 8.38
CA THR A 134 8.68 9.54 8.84
C THR A 134 8.24 10.44 7.68
N THR A 135 8.97 10.41 6.55
CA THR A 135 8.56 11.15 5.35
C THR A 135 7.22 10.65 4.82
N SER A 136 6.98 9.33 4.82
CA SER A 136 5.71 8.75 4.42
C SER A 136 4.54 9.25 5.29
N ILE A 137 4.70 9.28 6.62
CA ILE A 137 3.68 9.80 7.55
C ILE A 137 3.39 11.28 7.26
N ASN A 138 4.42 12.09 7.06
CA ASN A 138 4.28 13.52 6.77
C ASN A 138 3.54 13.75 5.43
N LEU A 139 3.96 13.07 4.37
CA LEU A 139 3.32 13.17 3.05
C LEU A 139 1.87 12.70 3.11
N PHE A 140 1.60 11.59 3.79
CA PHE A 140 0.24 11.09 3.99
C PHE A 140 -0.64 12.14 4.68
N ASN A 141 -0.16 12.74 5.77
CA ASN A 141 -0.92 13.74 6.53
C ASN A 141 -1.20 14.99 5.69
N ILE A 142 -0.25 15.45 4.89
CA ILE A 142 -0.43 16.57 3.95
C ILE A 142 -1.53 16.24 2.93
N ILE A 143 -1.49 15.05 2.32
CA ILE A 143 -2.48 14.62 1.34
C ILE A 143 -3.87 14.50 1.99
N LYS A 144 -3.96 13.92 3.19
CA LYS A 144 -5.20 13.81 3.95
C LYS A 144 -5.78 15.17 4.31
N GLN A 145 -4.96 16.13 4.73
CA GLN A 145 -5.44 17.48 5.02
C GLN A 145 -5.93 18.19 3.75
N ARG A 146 -5.21 18.03 2.63
CA ARG A 146 -5.61 18.59 1.34
C ARG A 146 -6.93 18.01 0.84
N SER A 147 -7.16 16.71 1.00
CA SER A 147 -8.42 16.07 0.62
C SER A 147 -9.59 16.56 1.47
N ILE A 148 -9.43 16.66 2.79
CA ILE A 148 -10.43 17.20 3.71
C ILE A 148 -10.78 18.65 3.37
N ARG A 149 -9.76 19.48 3.09
CA ARG A 149 -9.97 20.88 2.71
C ARG A 149 -10.74 20.98 1.38
N ARG A 150 -10.45 20.10 0.41
CA ARG A 150 -11.15 20.06 -0.87
C ARG A 150 -12.62 19.62 -0.71
N SER A 151 -12.90 18.61 0.11
CA SER A 151 -14.28 18.18 0.39
C SER A 151 -15.09 19.23 1.15
N ALA A 152 -14.44 20.03 2.01
CA ALA A 152 -15.11 21.13 2.71
C ALA A 152 -15.52 22.27 1.75
N ILE A 153 -14.79 22.45 0.65
CA ILE A 153 -15.10 23.45 -0.38
C ILE A 153 -16.17 22.92 -1.35
N ASN A 154 -16.09 21.64 -1.73
CA ASN A 154 -17.04 20.98 -2.62
C ASN A 154 -18.15 20.29 -1.80
N HIS A 155 -19.13 21.05 -1.31
CA HIS A 155 -20.26 20.56 -0.48
C HIS A 155 -21.07 19.37 -1.05
N ASN A 156 -20.83 18.93 -2.29
CA ASN A 156 -21.56 17.85 -2.96
C ASN A 156 -20.80 16.52 -3.12
N ASP A 157 -19.49 16.45 -2.84
CA ASP A 157 -18.76 15.18 -2.95
C ASP A 157 -18.81 14.40 -1.62
N LYS A 158 -19.97 13.79 -1.35
CA LYS A 158 -20.12 12.73 -0.32
C LYS A 158 -19.45 11.41 -0.70
N ASN A 159 -18.66 11.38 -1.77
CA ASN A 159 -17.73 10.30 -2.03
C ASN A 159 -16.58 10.44 -1.05
N ASN A 160 -16.82 9.96 0.17
CA ASN A 160 -15.80 9.68 1.17
C ASN A 160 -14.59 9.09 0.46
N HIS A 161 -13.54 9.90 0.27
CA HIS A 161 -12.21 9.38 0.05
C HIS A 161 -11.83 8.63 1.32
N LYS A 162 -12.33 7.39 1.44
CA LYS A 162 -11.77 6.36 2.31
C LYS A 162 -10.32 6.27 1.83
N THR A 163 -9.45 7.04 2.45
CA THR A 163 -8.02 6.76 2.42
C THR A 163 -7.94 5.40 3.08
N THR A 164 -7.97 4.35 2.25
CA THR A 164 -8.03 2.93 2.65
C THR A 164 -6.82 2.50 3.46
N HIS A 165 -5.84 3.38 3.61
CA HIS A 165 -4.59 3.12 4.29
C HIS A 165 -4.63 3.74 5.68
N ASP A 166 -4.62 2.85 6.68
CA ASP A 166 -4.57 3.22 8.08
C ASP A 166 -3.20 3.80 8.44
N VAL A 167 -3.16 5.12 8.68
CA VAL A 167 -1.99 5.84 9.23
C VAL A 167 -1.47 5.17 10.49
N GLY A 168 -2.37 4.52 11.26
CA GLY A 168 -2.00 3.80 12.47
C GLY A 168 -0.88 2.79 12.24
N MET A 169 -0.90 2.05 11.13
CA MET A 169 0.18 1.09 10.85
C MET A 169 1.48 1.75 10.41
N LEU A 170 1.45 2.92 9.76
CA LEU A 170 2.67 3.70 9.50
C LEU A 170 3.37 4.06 10.82
N TYR A 171 2.58 4.48 11.81
CA TYR A 171 3.08 4.73 13.16
C TYR A 171 3.54 3.45 13.88
N CYS A 172 2.92 2.29 13.64
CA CYS A 172 3.42 1.00 14.16
C CYS A 172 4.80 0.65 13.56
N LEU A 173 5.00 0.84 12.25
CA LEU A 173 6.30 0.64 11.61
C LEU A 173 7.36 1.61 12.14
N LEU A 174 6.98 2.87 12.36
CA LEU A 174 7.83 3.87 13.00
C LEU A 174 8.24 3.43 14.41
N GLY A 175 7.26 2.99 15.22
CA GLY A 175 7.49 2.49 16.57
C GLY A 175 8.45 1.31 16.59
N TYR A 176 8.32 0.38 15.64
CA TYR A 176 9.26 -0.73 15.51
C TYR A 176 10.69 -0.27 15.17
N CYS A 177 10.83 0.68 14.24
CA CYS A 177 12.15 1.25 13.91
C CYS A 177 12.79 1.94 15.13
N LEU A 178 12.00 2.70 15.90
CA LEU A 178 12.47 3.37 17.11
C LEU A 178 12.91 2.39 18.20
N ILE A 179 12.23 1.25 18.37
CA ILE A 179 12.69 0.17 19.26
C ILE A 179 14.07 -0.32 18.84
N LYS A 180 14.29 -0.53 17.53
CA LYS A 180 15.59 -1.00 17.00
C LYS A 180 16.70 0.04 17.11
N LEU A 181 16.33 1.32 17.19
CA LEU A 181 17.22 2.44 17.46
C LEU A 181 17.41 2.72 18.97
N ASN A 182 16.86 1.89 19.86
CA ASN A 182 16.88 2.05 21.32
C ASN A 182 16.17 3.31 21.86
N GLU A 183 15.29 3.91 21.07
CA GLU A 183 14.54 5.14 21.39
C GLU A 183 13.14 4.78 21.94
N TYR A 184 13.10 4.15 23.12
CA TYR A 184 11.87 3.55 23.67
C TYR A 184 10.77 4.56 24.03
N SER A 185 11.13 5.78 24.47
CA SER A 185 10.16 6.84 24.78
C SER A 185 9.41 7.28 23.53
N LYS A 186 10.15 7.58 22.45
CA LYS A 186 9.59 7.94 21.15
C LYS A 186 8.81 6.77 20.55
N ALA A 187 9.27 5.53 20.73
CA ALA A 187 8.53 4.35 20.29
C ALA A 187 7.16 4.27 20.96
N TYR A 188 7.08 4.53 22.27
CA TYR A 188 5.82 4.59 23.00
C TYR A 188 4.87 5.65 22.43
N GLU A 189 5.37 6.86 22.20
CA GLU A 189 4.58 7.93 21.56
C GLU A 189 4.06 7.52 20.18
N ALA A 190 4.89 6.87 19.36
CA ALA A 190 4.48 6.37 18.05
C ALA A 190 3.36 5.33 18.15
N PHE A 191 3.46 4.34 19.06
CA PHE A 191 2.39 3.35 19.26
C PHE A 191 1.11 3.96 19.84
N MET A 192 1.20 4.97 20.71
CA MET A 192 0.01 5.65 21.24
C MET A 192 -0.66 6.51 20.15
N ASN A 193 0.14 7.15 19.28
CA ASN A 193 -0.38 7.84 18.10
C ASN A 193 -1.03 6.87 17.12
N ALA A 194 -0.42 5.69 16.90
CA ALA A 194 -0.99 4.63 16.09
C ALA A 194 -2.39 4.24 16.60
N TYR A 195 -2.47 3.96 17.90
CA TYR A 195 -3.73 3.62 18.55
C TYR A 195 -4.76 4.74 18.44
N LYS A 196 -4.38 6.00 18.69
CA LYS A 196 -5.29 7.16 18.60
C LYS A 196 -5.89 7.32 17.19
N GLN A 197 -5.11 7.07 16.15
CA GLN A 197 -5.56 7.23 14.75
C GLN A 197 -6.43 6.07 14.27
N SER A 198 -6.07 4.82 14.62
CA SER A 198 -6.70 3.62 14.05
C SER A 198 -7.10 2.60 15.14
N ASN A 199 -7.82 3.04 16.18
CA ASN A 199 -8.25 2.17 17.30
C ASN A 199 -9.33 1.13 16.94
N LYS A 200 -9.73 1.04 15.67
CA LYS A 200 -10.66 0.04 15.11
C LYS A 200 -9.95 -1.03 14.28
N ASN A 201 -8.71 -0.79 13.86
CA ASN A 201 -7.93 -1.76 13.10
C ASN A 201 -7.35 -2.81 14.06
N PRO A 202 -7.70 -4.11 13.93
CA PRO A 202 -7.22 -5.16 14.81
C PRO A 202 -5.69 -5.28 14.83
N LEU A 203 -5.01 -5.10 13.69
CA LEU A 203 -3.56 -5.20 13.57
C LEU A 203 -2.85 -4.08 14.34
N VAL A 204 -3.37 -2.85 14.26
CA VAL A 204 -2.83 -1.72 15.04
C VAL A 204 -2.96 -1.99 16.54
N ILE A 205 -4.14 -2.44 16.97
CA ILE A 205 -4.39 -2.75 18.39
C ILE A 205 -3.46 -3.87 18.86
N LEU A 206 -3.29 -4.92 18.06
CA LEU A 206 -2.41 -6.05 18.37
C LEU A 206 -0.95 -5.62 18.48
N ASN A 207 -0.46 -4.82 17.52
CA ASN A 207 0.91 -4.31 17.53
C ASN A 207 1.19 -3.41 18.74
N CYS A 208 0.26 -2.50 19.07
CA CYS A 208 0.37 -1.66 20.27
C CYS A 208 0.31 -2.51 21.55
N ALA A 209 -0.58 -3.51 21.63
CA ALA A 209 -0.69 -4.41 22.77
C ALA A 209 0.62 -5.17 23.00
N ASN A 210 1.19 -5.75 21.94
CA ASN A 210 2.46 -6.49 21.97
C ASN A 210 3.63 -5.64 22.48
N PHE A 211 3.72 -4.39 22.04
CA PHE A 211 4.72 -3.46 22.55
C PHE A 211 4.56 -3.19 24.06
N LEU A 212 3.32 -3.00 24.52
CA LEU A 212 3.01 -2.62 25.90
C LEU A 212 3.06 -3.77 26.90
N VAL A 213 3.17 -5.04 26.48
CA VAL A 213 3.11 -6.21 27.39
C VAL A 213 4.12 -6.10 28.53
N LYS A 214 5.34 -5.63 28.23
CA LYS A 214 6.42 -5.53 29.22
C LYS A 214 6.36 -4.25 30.06
N SER A 215 5.90 -3.13 29.48
CA SER A 215 5.93 -1.81 30.13
C SER A 215 4.63 -1.46 30.86
N ASN A 216 3.46 -1.86 30.34
CA ASN A 216 2.16 -1.56 30.91
C ASN A 216 1.15 -2.69 30.66
N LYS A 217 1.29 -3.77 31.45
CA LYS A 217 0.49 -4.99 31.35
C LYS A 217 -1.02 -4.75 31.46
N LYS A 218 -1.46 -3.79 32.28
CA LYS A 218 -2.88 -3.46 32.44
C LYS A 218 -3.47 -2.91 31.14
N LEU A 219 -2.81 -1.94 30.53
CA LEU A 219 -3.23 -1.36 29.25
C LEU A 219 -3.14 -2.39 28.12
N ALA A 220 -2.07 -3.19 28.07
CA ALA A 220 -1.90 -4.26 27.09
C ALA A 220 -3.06 -5.27 27.13
N ASN A 221 -3.46 -5.72 28.33
CA ASN A 221 -4.59 -6.63 28.52
C ASN A 221 -5.93 -6.03 28.04
N GLN A 222 -6.14 -4.74 28.26
CA GLN A 222 -7.33 -4.04 27.73
C GLN A 222 -7.33 -4.03 26.20
N MET A 223 -6.18 -3.79 25.57
CA MET A 223 -6.03 -3.83 24.11
C MET A 223 -6.26 -5.24 23.56
N PHE A 224 -5.73 -6.28 24.19
CA PHE A 224 -5.99 -7.67 23.79
C PHE A 224 -7.47 -8.04 23.92
N ALA A 225 -8.14 -7.61 24.99
CA ALA A 225 -9.57 -7.84 25.15
C ALA A 225 -10.38 -7.11 24.05
N LYS A 226 -9.96 -5.91 23.64
CA LYS A 226 -10.56 -5.18 22.52
C LYS A 226 -10.30 -5.88 21.18
N TYR A 227 -9.08 -6.33 20.95
CA TYR A 227 -8.69 -7.10 19.76
C TYR A 227 -9.54 -8.37 19.60
N LYS A 228 -9.72 -9.15 20.67
CA LYS A 228 -10.55 -10.38 20.65
C LYS A 228 -12.02 -10.15 20.28
N LYS A 229 -12.53 -8.94 20.49
CA LYS A 229 -13.92 -8.56 20.13
C LYS A 229 -14.05 -8.13 18.67
N LEU A 230 -12.94 -7.89 17.98
CA LEU A 230 -12.93 -7.53 16.57
C LEU A 230 -12.71 -8.80 15.75
N ASN A 231 -13.64 -9.10 14.84
CA ASN A 231 -13.43 -10.16 13.85
C ASN A 231 -12.32 -9.72 12.90
N LEU A 232 -11.34 -10.60 12.62
CA LEU A 232 -10.47 -10.42 11.46
C LEU A 232 -11.34 -10.61 10.21
N THR A 233 -11.84 -9.52 9.63
CA THR A 233 -12.28 -9.56 8.24
C THR A 233 -11.03 -9.68 7.36
N SER A 234 -11.15 -10.41 6.25
CA SER A 234 -10.07 -10.63 5.26
C SER A 234 -9.50 -9.35 4.64
N GLU A 235 -10.04 -8.18 4.98
CA GLU A 235 -9.60 -6.87 4.51
C GLU A 235 -8.24 -6.41 5.07
N PHE A 236 -7.78 -7.01 6.19
CA PHE A 236 -6.55 -6.55 6.87
C PHE A 236 -5.25 -7.14 6.32
N GLU A 237 -5.31 -8.04 5.33
CA GLU A 237 -4.13 -8.77 4.84
C GLU A 237 -3.34 -8.07 3.73
N LEU A 238 -3.87 -7.00 3.12
CA LEU A 238 -3.13 -6.34 2.04
C LEU A 238 -1.90 -5.63 2.62
N PRO A 239 -0.68 -6.07 2.27
CA PRO A 239 0.50 -5.41 2.76
C PRO A 239 0.58 -3.98 2.19
N TYR A 240 1.19 -3.08 2.95
CA TYR A 240 1.36 -1.66 2.58
C TYR A 240 2.06 -1.42 1.22
N TRP A 241 2.67 -2.46 0.64
CA TRP A 241 3.30 -2.40 -0.66
C TRP A 241 2.36 -2.58 -1.86
N VAL A 242 1.07 -2.85 -1.63
CA VAL A 242 0.13 -3.13 -2.71
C VAL A 242 -0.82 -1.95 -2.90
N ASN A 243 -0.73 -1.33 -4.07
CA ASN A 243 -1.53 -0.17 -4.42
C ASN A 243 -2.77 -0.59 -5.24
N LYS A 244 -3.92 -0.81 -4.58
CA LYS A 244 -5.19 -1.08 -5.29
C LYS A 244 -5.81 0.19 -5.93
N ASN A 245 -5.39 1.38 -5.49
CA ASN A 245 -6.12 2.63 -5.76
C ASN A 245 -5.62 3.45 -6.97
N ASP A 246 -4.53 3.07 -7.61
CA ASP A 246 -3.92 3.88 -8.69
C ASP A 246 -4.32 3.50 -10.11
N VAL A 247 -5.20 2.50 -10.31
CA VAL A 247 -5.60 2.09 -11.65
C VAL A 247 -6.85 2.86 -12.13
N SER A 248 -7.03 4.11 -11.68
CA SER A 248 -8.14 4.94 -12.14
C SER A 248 -7.87 6.45 -12.14
N ASN A 249 -6.60 6.87 -12.07
CA ASN A 249 -6.25 8.30 -12.11
C ASN A 249 -5.37 8.64 -13.32
N ASN A 250 -5.87 8.32 -14.52
CA ASN A 250 -5.54 9.07 -15.72
C ASN A 250 -6.85 9.72 -16.20
N LYS A 251 -7.01 11.01 -15.90
CA LYS A 251 -7.94 11.92 -16.58
C LYS A 251 -7.11 12.94 -17.32
#